data_AF-A0A521TMV3-F1
#
_entry.id   AF-A0A521TMV3-F1
#
_cell.length_a   1.000
_cell.length_b   1.000
_cell.length_c   1.000
_cell.angle_alpha   90.00
_cell.angle_beta   90.00
_cell.angle_gamma   90.00
#
_symmetry.space_group_name_H-M   'P 1'
#
loop_
_entity.id
_entity.type
_entity.pdbx_description
1 polymer ?
#
loop_
_entity_poly.entity_id
_entity_poly.type
_entity_poly.pdbx_seq_one_letter_code
_entity_poly.pdbx_strand_id
1 'polypeptide(L)'
;MAWLLVTVVGAAAILWWFSLQEDLFCLSVRGGRVLIVRGRVPPRFVADVRDILGRARARDVTIRARPTAHSGRLIFTGELDEFTQQRLRNVFGLIPAAQLRSAPPIQNPTVGQRLGIEWLAWWFAR
;
A
#
# COMPACT_ATOMS: atom_id res chain seq x y z
N MET A 1 -8.94 14.84 -36.88
CA MET A 1 -8.63 15.55 -35.62
C MET A 1 -9.17 14.83 -34.38
N ALA A 2 -10.48 14.56 -34.27
CA ALA A 2 -11.09 13.95 -33.08
C ALA A 2 -10.53 12.56 -32.70
N TRP A 3 -10.27 11.70 -33.68
CA TRP A 3 -9.71 10.36 -33.45
C TRP A 3 -8.31 10.38 -32.86
N LEU A 4 -7.48 11.37 -33.21
CA LEU A 4 -6.13 11.55 -32.62
C LEU A 4 -6.21 12.00 -31.16
N LEU A 5 -7.20 12.84 -30.81
CA LEU A 5 -7.41 13.24 -29.42
C LEU A 5 -7.86 12.07 -28.56
N VAL A 6 -8.76 11.22 -29.07
CA VAL A 6 -9.23 10.02 -28.34
C VAL A 6 -8.07 9.05 -28.07
N THR A 7 -7.19 8.80 -29.05
CA THR A 7 -6.03 7.94 -28.83
C THR A 7 -5.02 8.54 -27.87
N VAL A 8 -4.75 9.85 -27.94
CA VAL A 8 -3.84 10.53 -27.00
C VAL A 8 -4.38 10.49 -25.57
N VAL A 9 -5.66 10.78 -25.37
CA VAL A 9 -6.31 10.73 -24.04
C VAL A 9 -6.35 9.30 -23.51
N GLY A 10 -6.67 8.32 -24.37
CA GLY A 10 -6.65 6.90 -24.00
C GLY A 10 -5.25 6.42 -23.60
N ALA A 11 -4.23 6.77 -24.38
CA ALA A 11 -2.84 6.43 -24.07
C ALA A 11 -2.36 7.10 -22.77
N ALA A 12 -2.69 8.38 -22.55
CA ALA A 12 -2.36 9.08 -21.32
C ALA A 12 -3.06 8.46 -20.09
N ALA A 13 -4.33 8.06 -20.23
CA ALA A 13 -5.06 7.38 -19.16
C ALA A 13 -4.45 6.00 -18.84
N ILE A 14 -4.03 5.25 -19.86
CA ILE A 14 -3.36 3.95 -19.68
C ILE A 14 -2.00 4.14 -19.00
N LEU A 15 -1.18 5.09 -19.46
CA LEU A 15 0.12 5.39 -18.85
C LEU A 15 -0.01 5.89 -17.41
N TRP A 16 -1.02 6.71 -17.13
CA TRP A 16 -1.35 7.13 -15.77
C TRP A 16 -1.77 5.94 -14.91
N TRP A 17 -2.59 5.04 -15.45
CA TRP A 17 -2.97 3.80 -14.76
C TRP A 17 -1.76 2.92 -14.44
N PHE A 18 -0.80 2.80 -15.35
CA PHE A 18 0.45 2.06 -15.11
C PHE A 18 1.34 2.73 -14.06
N SER A 19 1.46 4.07 -14.06
CA SER A 19 2.24 4.76 -13.01
C SER A 19 1.60 4.61 -11.62
N LEU A 20 0.28 4.41 -11.54
CA LEU A 20 -0.43 4.07 -10.31
C LEU A 20 -0.10 2.67 -9.76
N GLN A 21 0.51 1.77 -10.56
CA GLN A 21 0.78 0.38 -10.19
C GLN A 21 2.14 0.17 -9.49
N GLU A 22 3.01 1.16 -9.44
CA GLU A 22 4.35 1.00 -8.88
C GLU A 22 4.40 0.96 -7.34
N ASP A 23 3.32 0.65 -6.63
CA ASP A 23 3.42 0.50 -5.17
C ASP A 23 4.22 -0.77 -4.83
N LEU A 24 5.26 -0.63 -4.00
CA LEU A 24 5.96 -1.75 -3.36
C LEU A 24 4.97 -2.61 -2.56
N PHE A 25 4.06 -1.94 -1.85
CA PHE A 25 2.91 -2.57 -1.19
C PHE A 25 1.81 -1.57 -0.85
N CYS A 26 0.62 -2.10 -0.61
CA CYS A 26 -0.49 -1.38 -0.01
C CYS A 26 -1.01 -2.16 1.20
N LEU A 27 -1.10 -1.48 2.34
CA LEU A 27 -1.76 -1.95 3.56
C LEU A 27 -3.05 -1.16 3.74
N SER A 28 -4.16 -1.85 3.98
CA SER A 28 -5.41 -1.23 4.37
C SER A 28 -5.73 -1.60 5.80
N VAL A 29 -6.19 -0.62 6.56
CA VAL A 29 -6.51 -0.72 7.98
C VAL A 29 -7.98 -0.44 8.10
N ARG A 30 -8.74 -1.41 8.62
CA ARG A 30 -10.19 -1.30 8.82
C ARG A 30 -10.60 -1.86 10.16
N GLY A 31 -11.25 -1.05 11.00
CA GLY A 31 -11.72 -1.47 12.32
C GLY A 31 -10.62 -2.06 13.21
N GLY A 32 -9.41 -1.50 13.15
CA GLY A 32 -8.25 -1.97 13.92
C GLY A 32 -7.58 -3.24 13.38
N ARG A 33 -8.07 -3.81 12.27
CA ARG A 33 -7.42 -4.91 11.56
C ARG A 33 -6.56 -4.35 10.43
N VAL A 34 -5.38 -4.92 10.24
CA VAL A 34 -4.47 -4.58 9.12
C VAL A 34 -4.51 -5.71 8.10
N LEU A 35 -4.78 -5.35 6.85
CA LEU A 35 -4.85 -6.24 5.70
C LEU A 35 -3.81 -5.79 4.66
N ILE A 36 -2.98 -6.73 4.19
CA ILE A 36 -2.09 -6.47 3.06
C ILE A 36 -2.94 -6.57 1.78
N VAL A 37 -3.13 -5.48 1.06
CA VAL A 37 -3.97 -5.47 -0.15
C VAL A 37 -3.17 -5.97 -1.35
N ARG A 38 -1.93 -5.49 -1.49
CA ARG A 38 -1.04 -5.84 -2.60
C ARG A 38 0.43 -5.69 -2.21
N GLY A 39 1.28 -6.33 -3.00
CA GLY A 39 2.74 -6.20 -2.90
C GLY A 39 3.38 -7.15 -1.89
N ARG A 40 4.64 -6.87 -1.57
CA ARG A 40 5.46 -7.69 -0.67
C ARG A 40 5.85 -6.87 0.54
N VAL A 41 5.60 -7.43 1.73
CA VAL A 41 5.83 -6.73 2.98
C VAL A 41 6.56 -7.65 3.95
N PRO A 42 7.69 -7.22 4.54
CA PRO A 42 8.34 -7.98 5.61
C PRO A 42 7.36 -8.22 6.77
N PRO A 43 7.21 -9.46 7.27
CA PRO A 43 6.28 -9.76 8.36
C PRO A 43 6.51 -8.93 9.62
N ARG A 44 7.79 -8.63 9.93
CA ARG A 44 8.18 -7.76 11.04
C ARG A 44 7.57 -6.36 10.91
N PHE A 45 7.62 -5.76 9.72
CA PHE A 45 7.02 -4.46 9.47
C PHE A 45 5.51 -4.48 9.66
N VAL A 46 4.83 -5.54 9.21
CA VAL A 46 3.38 -5.69 9.41
C VAL A 46 3.04 -5.75 10.91
N ALA A 47 3.86 -6.43 11.71
CA ALA A 47 3.69 -6.48 13.16
C ALA A 47 3.89 -5.10 13.80
N ASP A 48 4.95 -4.39 13.43
CA ASP A 48 5.23 -3.03 13.93
C ASP A 48 4.10 -2.05 13.56
N VAL A 49 3.60 -2.13 12.32
CA VAL A 49 2.46 -1.33 11.84
C VAL A 49 1.21 -1.63 12.65
N ARG A 50 0.89 -2.91 12.88
CA ARG A 50 -0.25 -3.32 13.73
C ARG A 50 -0.16 -2.73 15.14
N ASP A 51 1.03 -2.79 15.73
CA ASP A 51 1.27 -2.31 17.09
C ASP A 51 1.18 -0.78 17.19
N ILE A 52 1.70 -0.05 16.20
CA ILE A 52 1.61 1.41 16.14
C ILE A 52 0.15 1.86 15.93
N LEU A 53 -0.53 1.30 14.93
CA LEU A 53 -1.91 1.67 14.59
C LEU A 53 -2.91 1.25 15.66
N GLY A 54 -2.67 0.11 16.33
CA GLY A 54 -3.48 -0.34 17.45
C GLY A 54 -3.45 0.67 18.61
N ARG A 55 -2.27 1.22 18.93
CA ARG A 55 -2.13 2.27 19.95
C ARG A 55 -2.76 3.59 19.53
N ALA A 56 -2.64 3.96 18.25
CA ALA A 56 -3.25 5.17 17.69
C ALA A 56 -4.77 5.05 17.51
N ARG A 57 -5.36 3.86 17.75
CA ARG A 57 -6.78 3.55 17.48
C ARG A 57 -7.21 3.90 16.05
N ALA A 58 -6.30 3.78 15.09
CA ALA A 58 -6.58 4.06 13.69
C ALA A 58 -7.61 3.05 13.14
N ARG A 59 -8.67 3.56 12.50
CA ARG A 59 -9.80 2.72 12.05
C ARG A 59 -9.91 2.58 10.56
N ASP A 60 -9.64 3.63 9.79
CA ASP A 60 -9.84 3.62 8.33
C ASP A 60 -8.67 4.34 7.67
N VAL A 61 -7.56 3.60 7.49
CA VAL A 61 -6.31 4.15 6.96
C VAL A 61 -5.74 3.22 5.90
N THR A 62 -5.34 3.79 4.77
CA THR A 62 -4.59 3.10 3.72
C THR A 62 -3.16 3.62 3.71
N ILE A 63 -2.20 2.70 3.75
CA ILE A 63 -0.76 2.98 3.74
C ILE A 63 -0.16 2.37 2.48
N ARG A 64 0.38 3.20 1.60
CA ARG A 64 1.01 2.78 0.34
C ARG A 64 2.50 3.09 0.39
N ALA A 65 3.33 2.13 -0.01
CA ALA A 65 4.76 2.34 -0.17
C ALA A 65 5.10 2.50 -1.65
N ARG A 66 5.64 3.64 -2.04
CA ARG A 66 6.14 3.91 -3.39
C ARG A 66 7.67 3.74 -3.43
N PRO A 67 8.24 3.13 -4.48
CA PRO A 67 9.68 3.11 -4.67
C PRO A 67 10.18 4.53 -4.95
N THR A 68 11.36 4.84 -4.43
CA THR A 68 12.15 6.01 -4.82
C THR A 68 13.56 5.53 -5.19
N ALA A 69 14.43 6.44 -5.64
CA ALA A 69 15.77 6.09 -6.14
C ALA A 69 16.63 5.29 -5.13
N HIS A 70 16.47 5.52 -3.83
CA HIS A 70 17.32 4.91 -2.79
C HIS A 70 16.53 4.11 -1.74
N SER A 71 15.27 4.47 -1.48
CA SER A 71 14.41 3.85 -0.47
C SER A 71 12.94 3.88 -0.92
N GLY A 72 12.00 3.34 -0.14
CA GLY A 72 10.59 3.60 -0.39
C GLY A 72 10.14 4.92 0.27
N ARG A 73 8.98 5.44 -0.13
CA ARG A 73 8.25 6.49 0.60
C ARG A 73 6.87 5.96 0.98
N LEU A 74 6.45 6.21 2.22
CA LEU A 74 5.07 5.94 2.66
C LEU A 74 4.14 7.10 2.31
N ILE A 75 2.99 6.76 1.74
CA ILE A 75 1.85 7.64 1.49
C ILE A 75 0.70 7.13 2.36
N PHE A 76 0.08 8.05 3.09
CA PHE A 76 -1.04 7.77 3.97
C PHE A 76 -2.32 8.35 3.39
N THR A 77 -3.43 7.64 3.52
CA THR A 77 -4.76 8.10 3.11
C THR A 77 -5.74 7.69 4.20
N GLY A 78 -6.57 8.63 4.67
CA GLY A 78 -7.48 8.43 5.80
C GLY A 78 -7.07 9.24 7.03
N GLU A 79 -7.74 8.96 8.14
CA GLU A 79 -7.58 9.71 9.38
C GLU A 79 -6.44 9.12 10.23
N LEU A 80 -5.27 9.78 10.17
CA LEU A 80 -4.09 9.39 10.93
C LEU A 80 -3.30 10.63 11.35
N ASP A 81 -3.00 10.77 12.64
CA ASP A 81 -2.26 11.91 13.17
C ASP A 81 -0.80 11.95 12.65
N GLU A 82 -0.24 13.15 12.55
CA GLU A 82 1.10 13.36 11.98
C GLU A 82 2.20 12.65 12.80
N PHE A 83 2.04 12.54 14.12
CA PHE A 83 3.01 11.85 14.97
C PHE A 83 3.07 10.35 14.66
N THR A 84 1.90 9.71 14.49
CA THR A 84 1.80 8.31 14.07
C THR A 84 2.32 8.11 12.65
N GLN A 85 2.01 9.03 11.72
CA GLN A 85 2.59 9.00 10.37
C GLN A 85 4.11 9.05 10.41
N GLN A 86 4.69 9.97 11.18
CA GLN A 86 6.13 10.10 11.32
C GLN A 86 6.76 8.87 11.97
N ARG A 87 6.11 8.28 12.98
CA ARG A 87 6.56 7.03 13.59
C ARG A 87 6.60 5.88 12.59
N LEU A 88 5.57 5.75 11.74
CA LEU A 88 5.53 4.75 10.68
C LEU A 88 6.63 4.98 9.64
N ARG A 89 6.88 6.25 9.25
CA ARG A 89 8.01 6.61 8.36
C ARG A 89 9.35 6.22 9.00
N ASN A 90 9.55 6.46 10.29
CA ASN A 90 10.77 6.10 10.99
C ASN A 90 11.00 4.58 10.99
N VAL A 91 9.99 3.80 11.35
CA VAL A 91 10.09 2.32 11.33
C VAL A 91 10.34 1.81 9.92
N PHE A 92 9.67 2.37 8.92
CA PHE A 92 9.89 2.00 7.53
C PHE A 92 11.30 2.35 7.04
N GLY A 93 11.85 3.49 7.47
CA GLY A 93 13.21 3.93 7.15
C GLY A 93 14.30 3.00 7.69
N LEU A 94 14.00 2.17 8.70
CA LEU A 94 14.92 1.15 9.22
C LEU A 94 15.03 -0.09 8.32
N ILE A 95 14.15 -0.24 7.32
CA ILE A 95 14.12 -1.42 6.46
C ILE A 95 15.00 -1.19 5.23
N PRO A 96 16.06 -2.00 5.02
CA PRO A 96 16.88 -1.88 3.82
C PRO A 96 16.09 -2.19 2.55
N ALA A 97 16.39 -1.48 1.46
CA ALA A 97 15.75 -1.70 0.16
C ALA A 97 15.88 -3.16 -0.34
N ALA A 98 16.99 -3.83 -0.04
CA ALA A 98 17.19 -5.24 -0.35
C ALA A 98 16.16 -6.14 0.36
N GLN A 99 15.85 -5.85 1.63
CA GLN A 99 14.89 -6.63 2.42
C GLN A 99 13.46 -6.47 1.89
N LEU A 100 13.08 -5.26 1.45
CA LEU A 100 11.81 -4.99 0.79
C LEU A 100 11.63 -5.82 -0.50
N ARG A 101 12.68 -5.96 -1.30
CA ARG A 101 12.64 -6.75 -2.56
C ARG A 101 12.56 -8.26 -2.29
N SER A 102 13.24 -8.72 -1.24
CA SER A 102 13.26 -10.13 -0.82
C SER A 102 12.04 -10.55 0.02
N ALA A 103 11.15 -9.62 0.34
CA ALA A 103 10.01 -9.91 1.20
C ALA A 103 9.12 -11.00 0.57
N PRO A 104 8.60 -11.95 1.38
CA PRO A 104 7.81 -13.04 0.84
C PRO A 104 6.51 -12.50 0.20
N PRO A 105 6.05 -13.11 -0.91
CA PRO A 105 4.72 -12.82 -1.42
C PRO A 105 3.64 -13.28 -0.43
N ILE A 106 2.44 -12.72 -0.56
CA ILE A 106 1.27 -13.15 0.21
C ILE A 106 1.03 -14.64 -0.07
N GLN A 107 1.07 -15.47 0.96
CA GLN A 107 1.02 -16.93 0.80
C GLN A 107 -0.37 -17.43 0.36
N ASN A 108 -1.45 -16.74 0.77
CA ASN A 108 -2.83 -17.09 0.43
C ASN A 108 -3.65 -15.83 0.08
N PRO A 109 -3.47 -15.25 -1.12
CA PRO A 109 -4.16 -14.02 -1.48
C PRO A 109 -5.66 -14.27 -1.76
N THR A 110 -6.53 -13.48 -1.13
CA THR A 110 -7.96 -13.42 -1.46
C THR A 110 -8.18 -12.95 -2.90
N VAL A 111 -9.37 -13.16 -3.45
CA VAL A 111 -9.72 -12.68 -4.80
C VAL A 111 -9.51 -11.16 -4.90
N GLY A 112 -9.86 -10.41 -3.87
CA GLY A 112 -9.64 -8.96 -3.83
C GLY A 112 -8.16 -8.57 -3.78
N GLN A 113 -7.32 -9.35 -3.08
CA GLN A 113 -5.87 -9.13 -3.08
C GLN A 113 -5.24 -9.46 -4.43
N ARG A 114 -5.70 -10.52 -5.11
CA ARG A 114 -5.26 -10.86 -6.47
C ARG A 114 -5.60 -9.77 -7.49
N LEU A 115 -6.77 -9.15 -7.35
CA LEU A 115 -7.22 -8.06 -8.22
C LEU A 115 -6.69 -6.68 -7.78
N GLY A 116 -6.08 -6.56 -6.60
CA GLY A 116 -5.63 -5.29 -6.03
C GLY A 116 -6.77 -4.36 -5.61
N ILE A 117 -7.97 -4.89 -5.40
CA ILE A 117 -9.18 -4.12 -5.09
C ILE A 117 -9.41 -4.13 -3.57
N GLU A 118 -9.18 -2.99 -2.91
CA GLU A 118 -9.23 -2.84 -1.45
C GLU A 118 -10.58 -3.28 -0.84
N TRP A 119 -11.70 -2.80 -1.38
CA TRP A 119 -13.03 -3.12 -0.84
C TRP A 119 -13.41 -4.60 -1.01
N LEU A 120 -13.01 -5.21 -2.14
CA LEU A 120 -13.25 -6.63 -2.40
C LEU A 120 -12.37 -7.50 -1.49
N ALA A 121 -11.13 -7.06 -1.23
CA ALA A 121 -10.20 -7.78 -0.35
C ALA A 121 -10.77 -7.89 1.07
N TRP A 122 -11.42 -6.82 1.57
CA TRP A 122 -12.09 -6.81 2.86
C TRP A 122 -13.34 -7.70 2.92
N TRP A 123 -14.08 -7.85 1.82
CA TRP A 123 -15.25 -8.73 1.78
C TRP A 123 -14.87 -10.19 2.08
N PHE A 124 -13.76 -10.66 1.50
CA PHE A 124 -13.27 -12.03 1.66
C PHE A 124 -12.33 -12.21 2.87
N ALA A 125 -11.97 -11.13 3.57
CA ALA A 125 -11.15 -11.18 4.78
C ALA A 125 -11.99 -11.28 6.08
N ARG A 126 -13.31 -11.51 5.94
CA ARG A 126 -14.27 -11.66 7.03
C ARG A 126 -14.19 -13.05 7.64
#